data_AF-A0A2A3F8N9-F1
#
_entry.id   AF-A0A2A3F8N9-F1
#
_cell.length_a   1.000
_cell.length_b   1.000
_cell.length_c   1.000
_cell.angle_alpha   90.00
_cell.angle_beta   90.00
_cell.angle_gamma   90.00
#
_symmetry.space_group_name_H-M   'P 1'
#
loop_
_entity.id
_entity.type
_entity.pdbx_description
1 polymer ?
#
loop_
_entity_poly.entity_id
_entity_poly.type
_entity_poly.pdbx_seq_one_letter_code
_entity_poly.pdbx_strand_id
1 'polypeptide(L)'
;MESMEVAGTFNMRAVAGPGLMPHTLFRSAALDHLHTEGRDMLCAYGIRTVIDLRDATERATADTTGGWTVAHHPLYDPRTGPPQAGDIAHVYRSLLDDRGGALVEALRALACSPAPVLVHCTAGKDRTGLLVALALAAVGVPDAVILDDYARSGTQVRPHREEAVRRLLTELALDSAEHARALELHLDSPPSVLAGALTHVRSRHGTMTNYLRAQGFTDTDLAALRTRLLDATTLTVLHLSDVHASASAPLHSRVDGIARVRRVADRVESSTLRPDVVVVTGDLSHHGDGSSYPALASVFDELRGRLGCPVVVVPGNHDEPRRFAAVFGRNPVEHVHGFRVIGLDTAAGSVSREDLDLLRSELRSPAPNGTVLALHHPPVPSPAATLAGRELAAPEELAVALAGSDVVAILAGHFHHPMSGVFAGIPVWVGGSLAYLQDTGTPADTVIGFDAPMYSMVRCSRHGVSALPVPLHTPDVLFRSNPTLTAAAS
;
A
#
# COMPACT_ATOMS: atom_id res chain seq x y z
N MET A 1 -4.08 19.89 -2.21
CA MET A 1 -5.08 19.72 -3.29
C MET A 1 -6.17 20.76 -3.09
N GLU A 2 -6.37 21.66 -4.03
CA GLU A 2 -7.27 22.81 -3.86
C GLU A 2 -8.74 22.45 -4.06
N SER A 3 -9.63 23.14 -3.34
CA SER A 3 -11.08 23.11 -3.60
C SER A 3 -11.37 23.65 -4.99
N MET A 4 -12.32 23.04 -5.70
CA MET A 4 -12.72 23.50 -7.02
C MET A 4 -14.00 24.31 -6.89
N GLU A 5 -13.98 25.55 -7.35
CA GLU A 5 -15.18 26.37 -7.46
C GLU A 5 -15.91 26.00 -8.74
N VAL A 6 -17.09 25.39 -8.61
CA VAL A 6 -17.92 24.96 -9.75
C VAL A 6 -19.30 25.60 -9.60
N ALA A 7 -19.68 26.44 -10.57
CA ALA A 7 -20.94 27.16 -10.54
C ALA A 7 -22.13 26.20 -10.43
N GLY A 8 -22.94 26.35 -9.38
CA GLY A 8 -24.13 25.53 -9.13
C GLY A 8 -23.93 24.29 -8.26
N THR A 9 -22.72 24.10 -7.70
CA THR A 9 -22.47 23.11 -6.65
C THR A 9 -21.40 23.61 -5.68
N PHE A 10 -21.15 22.86 -4.61
CA PHE A 10 -20.14 23.17 -3.60
C PHE A 10 -19.49 21.88 -3.10
N ASN A 11 -18.49 22.00 -2.21
CA ASN A 11 -17.73 20.86 -1.68
C ASN A 11 -17.10 19.98 -2.80
N MET A 12 -16.81 20.60 -3.96
CA MET A 12 -16.30 19.94 -5.15
C MET A 12 -14.77 19.84 -5.11
N ARG A 13 -14.24 18.63 -5.32
CA ARG A 13 -12.80 18.36 -5.45
C ARG A 13 -12.52 17.01 -6.09
N ALA A 14 -11.34 16.87 -6.66
CA ALA A 14 -10.74 15.56 -6.90
C ALA A 14 -10.33 14.91 -5.57
N VAL A 15 -10.44 13.59 -5.49
CA VAL A 15 -9.81 12.80 -4.42
C VAL A 15 -8.38 12.50 -4.86
N ALA A 16 -7.40 12.74 -3.99
CA ALA A 16 -6.00 12.47 -4.26
C ALA A 16 -5.21 12.28 -2.96
N GLY A 17 -4.02 11.71 -3.13
CA GLY A 17 -3.13 11.28 -2.07
C GLY A 17 -2.01 10.43 -2.66
N PRO A 18 -1.02 10.05 -1.86
CA PRO A 18 0.09 9.20 -2.32
C PRO A 18 -0.42 7.89 -2.94
N GLY A 19 0.08 7.55 -4.13
CA GLY A 19 -0.28 6.34 -4.85
C GLY A 19 -1.63 6.37 -5.58
N LEU A 20 -2.41 7.45 -5.46
CA LEU A 20 -3.68 7.60 -6.17
C LEU A 20 -3.49 8.20 -7.57
N MET A 21 -4.18 7.63 -8.55
CA MET A 21 -4.30 8.21 -9.88
C MET A 21 -5.06 9.54 -9.81
N PRO A 22 -4.48 10.65 -10.30
CA PRO A 22 -5.14 11.94 -10.29
C PRO A 22 -6.36 11.95 -11.22
N HIS A 23 -7.37 12.74 -10.86
CA HIS A 23 -8.55 13.01 -11.70
C HIS A 23 -9.39 11.78 -12.11
N THR A 24 -9.40 10.73 -11.29
CA THR A 24 -10.22 9.51 -11.53
C THR A 24 -11.49 9.46 -10.70
N LEU A 25 -11.46 10.03 -9.49
CA LEU A 25 -12.58 10.13 -8.56
C LEU A 25 -12.73 11.57 -8.07
N PHE A 26 -13.95 12.08 -8.17
CA PHE A 26 -14.36 13.39 -7.69
C PHE A 26 -15.51 13.25 -6.70
N ARG A 27 -15.62 14.22 -5.79
CA ARG A 27 -16.74 14.33 -4.87
C ARG A 27 -17.30 15.75 -4.86
N SER A 28 -18.60 15.88 -4.69
CA SER A 28 -19.29 17.18 -4.59
C SER A 28 -20.57 17.11 -3.74
N ALA A 29 -21.17 18.26 -3.49
CA ALA A 29 -22.57 18.39 -3.13
C ALA A 29 -23.49 18.08 -4.33
N ALA A 30 -24.80 18.18 -4.12
CA ALA A 30 -25.80 17.95 -5.15
C ALA A 30 -25.56 18.82 -6.41
N LEU A 31 -25.98 18.30 -7.55
CA LEU A 31 -25.86 18.94 -8.86
C LEU A 31 -27.17 19.60 -9.32
N ASP A 32 -28.18 19.70 -8.46
CA ASP A 32 -29.52 20.19 -8.82
C ASP A 32 -29.53 21.63 -9.34
N HIS A 33 -28.49 22.40 -9.02
CA HIS A 33 -28.32 23.79 -9.45
C HIS A 33 -27.16 23.98 -10.43
N LEU A 34 -26.60 22.89 -10.97
CA LEU A 34 -25.46 22.93 -11.87
C LEU A 34 -25.77 23.78 -13.11
N HIS A 35 -25.01 24.86 -13.28
CA HIS A 35 -25.13 25.76 -14.42
C HIS A 35 -24.34 25.23 -15.62
N THR A 36 -24.62 25.74 -16.83
CA THR A 36 -23.90 25.37 -18.06
C THR A 36 -22.38 25.48 -17.90
N GLU A 37 -21.90 26.57 -17.31
CA GLU A 37 -20.48 26.79 -17.02
C GLU A 37 -19.89 25.72 -16.09
N GLY A 38 -20.61 25.40 -15.01
CA GLY A 38 -20.20 24.35 -14.07
C GLY A 38 -20.14 22.98 -14.75
N ARG A 39 -21.14 22.65 -15.57
CA ARG A 39 -21.18 21.40 -16.35
C ARG A 39 -20.02 21.33 -17.34
N ASP A 40 -19.75 22.40 -18.07
CA ASP A 40 -18.68 22.44 -19.07
C ASP A 40 -17.29 22.28 -18.39
N MET A 41 -17.14 22.84 -17.19
CA MET A 41 -15.96 22.64 -16.34
C MET A 41 -15.79 21.18 -15.91
N LEU A 42 -16.85 20.55 -15.37
CA LEU A 42 -16.83 19.12 -15.01
C LEU A 42 -16.54 18.25 -16.24
N CYS A 43 -17.07 18.63 -17.39
CA CYS A 43 -16.82 17.95 -18.66
C CYS A 43 -15.36 18.02 -19.10
N ALA A 44 -14.65 19.13 -18.83
CA ALA A 44 -13.24 19.31 -19.13
C ALA A 44 -12.33 18.40 -18.29
N TYR A 45 -12.78 17.99 -17.09
CA TYR A 45 -12.13 16.94 -16.29
C TYR A 45 -12.47 15.52 -16.75
N GLY A 46 -13.18 15.37 -17.87
CA GLY A 46 -13.59 14.06 -18.40
C GLY A 46 -14.74 13.41 -17.65
N ILE A 47 -15.36 14.09 -16.69
CA ILE A 47 -16.48 13.53 -15.92
C ILE A 47 -17.66 13.33 -16.86
N ARG A 48 -18.11 12.07 -16.95
CA ARG A 48 -19.30 11.63 -17.69
C ARG A 48 -20.16 10.64 -16.91
N THR A 49 -19.71 10.28 -15.71
CA THR A 49 -20.39 9.32 -14.84
C THR A 49 -20.58 9.92 -13.47
N VAL A 50 -21.82 9.89 -12.98
CA VAL A 50 -22.22 10.38 -11.68
C VAL A 50 -22.80 9.25 -10.85
N ILE A 51 -22.39 9.16 -9.59
CA ILE A 51 -23.02 8.31 -8.59
C ILE A 51 -23.79 9.21 -7.63
N ASP A 52 -25.12 9.14 -7.71
CA ASP A 52 -26.02 9.89 -6.84
C ASP A 52 -26.49 8.97 -5.70
N LEU A 53 -26.07 9.30 -4.47
CA LEU A 53 -26.36 8.53 -3.26
C LEU A 53 -27.67 8.95 -2.56
N ARG A 54 -28.43 9.86 -3.19
CA ARG A 54 -29.67 10.41 -2.66
C ARG A 54 -30.88 9.53 -2.93
N ASP A 55 -31.83 9.61 -2.01
CA ASP A 55 -33.15 9.02 -2.19
C ASP A 55 -34.00 9.83 -3.17
N ALA A 56 -35.05 9.20 -3.69
CA ALA A 56 -35.90 9.82 -4.70
C ALA A 56 -36.52 11.15 -4.25
N THR A 57 -36.82 11.30 -2.96
CA THR A 57 -37.40 12.50 -2.35
C THR A 57 -36.43 13.67 -2.21
N GLU A 58 -35.12 13.41 -2.27
CA GLU A 58 -34.08 14.44 -2.15
C GLU A 58 -33.63 15.00 -3.50
N ARG A 59 -34.14 14.47 -4.62
CA ARG A 59 -33.71 14.84 -5.98
C ARG A 59 -34.66 15.87 -6.59
N ALA A 60 -34.09 16.86 -7.25
CA ALA A 60 -34.87 17.74 -8.12
C ALA A 60 -35.40 16.97 -9.34
N THR A 61 -36.50 17.44 -9.93
CA THR A 61 -37.09 16.85 -11.14
C THR A 61 -36.35 17.22 -12.42
N ALA A 62 -35.55 18.30 -12.41
CA ALA A 62 -34.80 18.77 -13.56
C ALA A 62 -33.46 18.02 -13.70
N ASP A 63 -33.18 17.50 -14.90
CA ASP A 63 -31.87 16.93 -15.22
C ASP A 63 -30.88 18.04 -15.60
N THR A 64 -29.88 18.25 -14.74
CA THR A 64 -28.79 19.20 -14.96
C THR A 64 -27.53 18.55 -15.53
N THR A 65 -27.49 17.21 -15.63
CA THR A 65 -26.30 16.45 -16.05
C THR A 65 -26.18 16.32 -17.56
N GLY A 66 -27.26 16.56 -18.31
CA GLY A 66 -27.22 16.74 -19.75
C GLY A 66 -26.73 15.51 -20.53
N GLY A 67 -27.16 14.31 -20.11
CA GLY A 67 -26.85 13.05 -20.78
C GLY A 67 -25.65 12.28 -20.22
N TRP A 68 -25.15 12.65 -19.03
CA TRP A 68 -24.18 11.81 -18.32
C TRP A 68 -24.82 10.49 -17.86
N THR A 69 -23.98 9.47 -17.66
CA THR A 69 -24.42 8.22 -17.03
C THR A 69 -24.59 8.46 -15.54
N VAL A 70 -25.84 8.49 -15.06
CA VAL A 70 -26.14 8.65 -13.63
C VAL A 70 -26.54 7.31 -13.03
N ALA A 71 -25.72 6.80 -12.12
CA ALA A 71 -25.99 5.61 -11.33
C ALA A 71 -26.60 6.02 -9.98
N HIS A 72 -27.85 5.62 -9.74
CA HIS A 72 -28.56 5.94 -8.50
C HIS A 72 -28.42 4.82 -7.48
N HIS A 73 -27.74 5.10 -6.37
CA HIS A 73 -27.52 4.15 -5.27
C HIS A 73 -27.93 4.78 -3.93
N PRO A 74 -29.24 4.93 -3.68
CA PRO A 74 -29.75 5.57 -2.47
C PRO A 74 -29.32 4.81 -1.21
N LEU A 75 -28.75 5.53 -0.24
CA LEU A 75 -28.24 4.91 0.98
C LEU A 75 -29.18 5.02 2.18
N TYR A 76 -30.02 6.05 2.30
CA TYR A 76 -30.96 6.10 3.40
C TYR A 76 -32.19 5.24 3.13
N ASP A 77 -32.98 4.99 4.19
CA ASP A 77 -34.26 4.29 4.04
C ASP A 77 -35.27 5.27 3.43
N PRO A 78 -35.90 4.94 2.29
CA PRO A 78 -36.87 5.84 1.64
C PRO A 78 -38.09 6.16 2.51
N ARG A 79 -38.36 5.37 3.56
CA ARG A 79 -39.46 5.60 4.51
C ARG A 79 -39.14 6.66 5.55
N THR A 80 -37.88 6.73 6.00
CA THR A 80 -37.45 7.67 7.05
C THR A 80 -36.71 8.88 6.47
N GLY A 81 -36.12 8.74 5.28
CA GLY A 81 -35.29 9.75 4.65
C GLY A 81 -33.99 10.02 5.42
N PRO A 82 -33.30 11.14 5.10
CA PRO A 82 -32.09 11.55 5.81
C PRO A 82 -32.38 11.93 7.26
N PRO A 83 -31.49 11.59 8.21
CA PRO A 83 -31.66 11.93 9.62
C PRO A 83 -31.65 13.46 9.82
N GLN A 84 -32.64 13.97 10.55
CA GLN A 84 -32.76 15.39 10.87
C GLN A 84 -32.04 15.78 12.17
N ALA A 85 -31.91 14.84 13.11
CA ALA A 85 -31.22 14.99 14.39
C ALA A 85 -30.58 13.65 14.80
N GLY A 86 -29.74 13.67 15.84
CA GLY A 86 -29.09 12.49 16.39
C GLY A 86 -27.58 12.50 16.24
N ASP A 87 -26.95 11.37 16.54
CA ASP A 87 -25.50 11.19 16.52
C ASP A 87 -25.02 10.68 15.16
N ILE A 88 -24.15 11.44 14.50
CA ILE A 88 -23.53 11.10 13.22
C ILE A 88 -22.75 9.77 13.28
N ALA A 89 -22.15 9.41 14.42
CA ALA A 89 -21.45 8.15 14.58
C ALA A 89 -22.41 6.94 14.59
N HIS A 90 -23.64 7.14 15.08
CA HIS A 90 -24.69 6.13 14.94
C HIS A 90 -25.14 6.00 13.49
N VAL A 91 -25.35 7.12 12.77
CA VAL A 91 -25.73 7.12 11.35
C VAL A 91 -24.72 6.32 10.51
N TYR A 92 -23.42 6.52 10.72
CA TYR A 92 -22.40 5.84 9.92
C TYR A 92 -22.38 4.34 10.18
N ARG A 93 -22.55 3.93 11.44
CA ARG A 93 -22.64 2.50 11.80
C ARG A 93 -23.87 1.86 11.16
N SER A 94 -25.04 2.47 11.25
CA SER A 94 -26.25 1.93 10.63
C SER A 94 -26.13 1.85 9.10
N LEU A 95 -25.52 2.83 8.44
CA LEU A 95 -25.24 2.74 7.00
C LEU A 95 -24.32 1.55 6.66
N LEU A 96 -23.27 1.33 7.44
CA LEU A 96 -22.33 0.23 7.22
C LEU A 96 -22.96 -1.15 7.49
N ASP A 97 -23.77 -1.26 8.55
CA ASP A 97 -24.37 -2.51 8.98
C ASP A 97 -25.59 -2.88 8.14
N ASP A 98 -26.46 -1.92 7.83
CA ASP A 98 -27.77 -2.18 7.21
C ASP A 98 -27.78 -1.96 5.70
N ARG A 99 -26.80 -1.20 5.15
CA ARG A 99 -26.78 -0.77 3.75
C ARG A 99 -25.52 -1.19 3.00
N GLY A 100 -24.79 -2.19 3.52
CA GLY A 100 -23.56 -2.72 2.92
C GLY A 100 -23.72 -3.13 1.45
N GLY A 101 -24.82 -3.81 1.10
CA GLY A 101 -25.10 -4.16 -0.31
C GLY A 101 -25.23 -2.94 -1.23
N ALA A 102 -25.91 -1.87 -0.78
CA ALA A 102 -26.06 -0.64 -1.58
C ALA A 102 -24.72 0.11 -1.72
N LEU A 103 -23.89 0.11 -0.67
CA LEU A 103 -22.52 0.64 -0.73
C LEU A 103 -21.66 -0.14 -1.73
N VAL A 104 -21.78 -1.47 -1.76
CA VAL A 104 -21.09 -2.34 -2.72
C VAL A 104 -21.49 -2.05 -4.16
N GLU A 105 -22.79 -1.86 -4.44
CA GLU A 105 -23.24 -1.49 -5.80
C GLU A 105 -22.69 -0.12 -6.24
N ALA A 106 -22.67 0.86 -5.34
CA ALA A 106 -22.08 2.17 -5.63
C ALA A 106 -20.55 2.07 -5.86
N LEU A 107 -19.83 1.27 -5.07
CA LEU A 107 -18.41 1.01 -5.27
C LEU A 107 -18.14 0.28 -6.60
N ARG A 108 -19.03 -0.64 -7.01
CA ARG A 108 -18.93 -1.33 -8.30
C ARG A 108 -19.14 -0.38 -9.46
N ALA A 109 -20.14 0.51 -9.37
CA ALA A 109 -20.35 1.55 -10.36
C ALA A 109 -19.12 2.47 -10.49
N LEU A 110 -18.47 2.80 -9.37
CA LEU A 110 -17.21 3.53 -9.36
C LEU A 110 -16.10 2.72 -10.06
N ALA A 111 -15.88 1.47 -9.65
CA ALA A 111 -14.81 0.62 -10.18
C ALA A 111 -14.90 0.43 -11.70
N CYS A 112 -16.09 0.10 -12.19
CA CYS A 112 -16.34 -0.32 -13.58
C CYS A 112 -16.61 0.84 -14.57
N SER A 113 -16.72 2.08 -14.10
CA SER A 113 -16.97 3.23 -14.97
C SER A 113 -15.89 3.39 -16.05
N PRO A 114 -16.17 3.67 -17.32
CA PRO A 114 -15.14 3.92 -18.33
C PRO A 114 -14.47 5.30 -18.20
N ALA A 115 -15.06 6.22 -17.42
CA ALA A 115 -14.64 7.62 -17.30
C ALA A 115 -14.42 8.02 -15.83
N PRO A 116 -13.75 9.16 -15.56
CA PRO A 116 -13.74 9.77 -14.24
C PRO A 116 -15.13 9.89 -13.63
N VAL A 117 -15.25 9.54 -12.35
CA VAL A 117 -16.52 9.43 -11.65
C VAL A 117 -16.67 10.57 -10.65
N LEU A 118 -17.83 11.21 -10.63
CA LEU A 118 -18.22 12.13 -9.57
C LEU A 118 -19.23 11.45 -8.65
N VAL A 119 -18.94 11.41 -7.36
CA VAL A 119 -19.87 10.90 -6.33
C VAL A 119 -20.45 12.08 -5.57
N HIS A 120 -21.76 12.11 -5.40
CA HIS A 120 -22.39 13.12 -4.55
C HIS A 120 -23.54 12.56 -3.71
N CYS A 121 -23.89 13.34 -2.70
CA CYS A 121 -25.16 13.25 -1.99
C CYS A 121 -25.75 14.66 -1.94
N THR A 122 -26.48 15.03 -0.90
CA THR A 122 -27.00 16.40 -0.74
C THR A 122 -25.89 17.42 -0.52
N ALA A 123 -25.05 17.20 0.50
CA ALA A 123 -23.95 18.11 0.85
C ALA A 123 -22.57 17.60 0.41
N GLY A 124 -22.47 16.36 -0.07
CA GLY A 124 -21.18 15.72 -0.38
C GLY A 124 -20.36 15.36 0.85
N LYS A 125 -20.98 15.30 2.03
CA LYS A 125 -20.32 15.10 3.33
C LYS A 125 -20.41 13.65 3.81
N ASP A 126 -21.61 13.22 4.21
CA ASP A 126 -21.80 11.97 4.93
C ASP A 126 -21.74 10.74 4.04
N ARG A 127 -22.80 10.47 3.28
CA ARG A 127 -22.89 9.35 2.34
C ARG A 127 -21.72 9.32 1.35
N THR A 128 -21.38 10.48 0.79
CA THR A 128 -20.24 10.64 -0.12
C THR A 128 -18.91 10.39 0.58
N GLY A 129 -18.71 10.97 1.78
CA GLY A 129 -17.49 10.76 2.55
C GLY A 129 -17.31 9.31 2.96
N LEU A 130 -18.38 8.64 3.37
CA LEU A 130 -18.37 7.22 3.72
C LEU A 130 -18.04 6.36 2.51
N LEU A 131 -18.67 6.57 1.34
CA LEU A 131 -18.36 5.82 0.12
C LEU A 131 -16.91 6.02 -0.32
N VAL A 132 -16.44 7.28 -0.36
CA VAL A 132 -15.05 7.61 -0.71
C VAL A 132 -14.09 6.95 0.28
N ALA A 133 -14.36 7.01 1.57
CA ALA A 133 -13.52 6.38 2.60
C ALA A 133 -13.46 4.86 2.43
N LEU A 134 -14.58 4.20 2.13
CA LEU A 134 -14.61 2.77 1.84
C LEU A 134 -13.79 2.42 0.60
N ALA A 135 -13.93 3.20 -0.48
CA ALA A 135 -13.16 3.00 -1.71
C ALA A 135 -11.66 3.10 -1.46
N LEU A 136 -11.23 4.17 -0.77
CA LEU A 136 -9.83 4.43 -0.44
C LEU A 136 -9.26 3.37 0.52
N ALA A 137 -10.01 2.99 1.56
CA ALA A 137 -9.59 1.95 2.51
C ALA A 137 -9.50 0.57 1.84
N ALA A 138 -10.38 0.27 0.88
CA ALA A 138 -10.35 -1.00 0.13
C ALA A 138 -9.12 -1.11 -0.77
N VAL A 139 -8.69 0.00 -1.36
CA VAL A 139 -7.45 0.07 -2.15
C VAL A 139 -6.23 0.40 -1.31
N GLY A 140 -6.31 0.34 0.02
CA GLY A 140 -5.13 0.40 0.90
C GLY A 140 -4.58 1.79 1.19
N VAL A 141 -5.32 2.86 0.90
CA VAL A 141 -4.88 4.21 1.21
C VAL A 141 -4.84 4.39 2.74
N PRO A 142 -3.77 4.99 3.31
CA PRO A 142 -3.65 5.15 4.77
C PRO A 142 -4.78 5.98 5.38
N ASP A 143 -5.23 5.60 6.59
CA ASP A 143 -6.30 6.29 7.32
C ASP A 143 -6.05 7.79 7.45
N ALA A 144 -4.81 8.21 7.74
CA ALA A 144 -4.49 9.64 7.85
C ALA A 144 -4.87 10.44 6.59
N VAL A 145 -4.69 9.85 5.40
CA VAL A 145 -5.05 10.48 4.12
C VAL A 145 -6.58 10.50 3.94
N ILE A 146 -7.26 9.40 4.30
CA ILE A 146 -8.72 9.29 4.22
C ILE A 146 -9.40 10.30 5.13
N LEU A 147 -8.92 10.39 6.38
CA LEU A 147 -9.44 11.27 7.41
C LEU A 147 -9.21 12.74 7.05
N ASP A 148 -8.04 13.09 6.49
CA ASP A 148 -7.76 14.44 6.01
C ASP A 148 -8.69 14.85 4.87
N ASP A 149 -8.92 13.98 3.86
CA ASP A 149 -9.88 14.28 2.80
C ASP A 149 -11.30 14.51 3.34
N TYR A 150 -11.75 13.68 4.28
CA TYR A 150 -13.07 13.82 4.88
C TYR A 150 -13.23 15.09 5.69
N ALA A 151 -12.23 15.46 6.50
CA ALA A 151 -12.24 16.63 7.38
C ALA A 151 -12.53 17.94 6.63
N ARG A 152 -12.10 18.02 5.37
CA ARG A 152 -12.27 19.19 4.51
C ARG A 152 -13.72 19.49 4.15
N SER A 153 -14.63 18.52 4.27
CA SER A 153 -16.03 18.77 3.91
C SER A 153 -16.73 19.72 4.89
N GLY A 154 -16.39 19.74 6.16
CA GLY A 154 -17.03 20.62 7.15
C GLY A 154 -16.80 22.09 6.83
N THR A 155 -15.56 22.46 6.50
CA THR A 155 -15.22 23.85 6.11
C THR A 155 -15.84 24.24 4.78
N GLN A 156 -16.03 23.30 3.85
CA GLN A 156 -16.64 23.55 2.53
C GLN A 156 -18.18 23.53 2.55
N VAL A 157 -18.80 22.86 3.52
CA VAL A 157 -20.27 22.72 3.60
C VAL A 157 -20.88 23.86 4.41
N ARG A 158 -20.24 24.24 5.52
CA ARG A 158 -20.79 25.19 6.49
C ARG A 158 -21.24 26.52 5.86
N PRO A 159 -20.43 27.21 5.02
CA PRO A 159 -20.83 28.49 4.41
C PRO A 159 -22.10 28.42 3.57
N HIS A 160 -22.40 27.25 2.99
CA HIS A 160 -23.54 27.07 2.09
C HIS A 160 -24.80 26.55 2.79
N ARG A 161 -24.67 25.97 3.99
CA ARG A 161 -25.79 25.26 4.65
C ARG A 161 -26.17 25.80 6.03
N GLU A 162 -25.30 26.57 6.69
CA GLU A 162 -25.50 26.95 8.10
C GLU A 162 -26.85 27.63 8.36
N GLU A 163 -27.24 28.60 7.53
CA GLU A 163 -28.51 29.31 7.70
C GLU A 163 -29.73 28.37 7.54
N ALA A 164 -29.73 27.52 6.51
CA ALA A 164 -30.81 26.58 6.27
C ALA A 164 -30.93 25.55 7.41
N VAL A 165 -29.79 25.09 7.95
CA VAL A 165 -29.76 24.16 9.08
C VAL A 165 -30.29 24.82 10.36
N ARG A 166 -29.90 26.06 10.66
CA ARG A 166 -30.41 26.78 11.84
C ARG A 166 -31.94 26.94 11.81
N ARG A 167 -32.52 27.19 10.64
CA ARG A 167 -33.97 27.24 10.46
C ARG A 167 -34.61 25.88 10.73
N LEU A 168 -34.11 24.82 10.09
CA LEU A 168 -34.58 23.45 10.31
C LEU A 168 -34.56 23.06 11.79
N LEU A 169 -33.46 23.32 12.49
CA LEU A 169 -33.30 22.89 13.89
C LEU A 169 -34.18 23.68 14.87
N THR A 170 -34.58 24.90 14.50
CA THR A 170 -35.51 25.71 15.29
C THR A 170 -36.91 25.07 15.31
N GLU A 171 -37.28 24.35 14.25
CA GLU A 171 -38.60 23.68 14.13
C GLU A 171 -38.67 22.35 14.90
N LEU A 172 -37.53 21.74 15.27
CA LEU A 172 -37.46 20.40 15.84
C LEU A 172 -37.62 20.33 17.37
N ALA A 173 -37.79 21.47 18.07
CA ALA A 173 -37.98 21.54 19.52
C ALA A 173 -36.96 20.71 20.35
N LEU A 174 -35.68 20.73 19.94
CA LEU A 174 -34.59 19.97 20.55
C LEU A 174 -34.06 20.61 21.83
N ASP A 175 -33.56 19.79 22.76
CA ASP A 175 -32.78 20.31 23.90
C ASP A 175 -31.39 20.83 23.45
N SER A 176 -30.65 21.48 24.34
CA SER A 176 -29.35 22.07 23.98
C SER A 176 -28.30 21.04 23.52
N ALA A 177 -28.31 19.82 24.07
CA ALA A 177 -27.37 18.76 23.71
C ALA A 177 -27.76 18.06 22.40
N GLU A 178 -29.05 17.88 22.16
CA GLU A 178 -29.62 17.41 20.91
C GLU A 178 -29.39 18.42 19.78
N HIS A 179 -29.58 19.71 20.05
CA HIS A 179 -29.32 20.78 19.09
C HIS A 179 -27.85 20.83 18.68
N ALA A 180 -26.92 20.71 19.64
CA ALA A 180 -25.49 20.65 19.35
C ALA A 180 -25.12 19.44 18.47
N ARG A 181 -25.64 18.25 18.79
CA ARG A 181 -25.42 17.03 17.97
C ARG A 181 -26.01 17.17 16.57
N ALA A 182 -27.19 17.78 16.45
CA ALA A 182 -27.83 18.01 15.16
C ALA A 182 -27.06 19.03 14.30
N LEU A 183 -26.50 20.09 14.92
CA LEU A 183 -25.60 21.01 14.21
C LEU A 183 -24.36 20.30 13.68
N GLU A 184 -23.70 19.49 14.51
CA GLU A 184 -22.54 18.69 14.10
C GLU A 184 -22.89 17.73 12.96
N LEU A 185 -24.02 17.02 13.08
CA LEU A 185 -24.54 16.11 12.05
C LEU A 185 -24.68 16.79 10.68
N HIS A 186 -25.20 18.01 10.63
CA HIS A 186 -25.48 18.70 9.37
C HIS A 186 -24.31 19.50 8.79
N LEU A 187 -23.46 20.07 9.65
CA LEU A 187 -22.47 21.07 9.24
C LEU A 187 -21.02 20.59 9.34
N ASP A 188 -20.72 19.65 10.23
CA ASP A 188 -19.34 19.28 10.56
C ASP A 188 -18.97 17.89 10.03
N SER A 189 -17.68 17.69 9.80
CA SER A 189 -17.10 16.42 9.36
C SER A 189 -15.95 16.00 10.28
N PRO A 190 -16.25 15.63 11.53
CA PRO A 190 -15.23 15.29 12.54
C PRO A 190 -14.45 14.02 12.14
N PRO A 191 -13.11 14.07 11.99
CA PRO A 191 -12.30 12.92 11.60
C PRO A 191 -12.44 11.72 12.55
N SER A 192 -12.64 11.98 13.84
CA SER A 192 -12.86 10.95 14.86
C SER A 192 -14.07 10.06 14.58
N VAL A 193 -15.15 10.62 14.02
CA VAL A 193 -16.35 9.86 13.67
C VAL A 193 -16.09 8.92 12.50
N LEU A 194 -15.39 9.38 11.45
CA LEU A 194 -15.03 8.52 10.33
C LEU A 194 -14.03 7.43 10.76
N ALA A 195 -13.05 7.78 11.60
CA ALA A 195 -12.11 6.81 12.17
C ALA A 195 -12.84 5.71 12.97
N GLY A 196 -13.85 6.10 13.75
CA GLY A 196 -14.73 5.16 14.45
C GLY A 196 -15.48 4.24 13.51
N ALA A 197 -15.98 4.75 12.38
CA ALA A 197 -16.66 3.95 11.36
C ALA A 197 -15.72 2.94 10.67
N LEU A 198 -14.49 3.34 10.32
CA LEU A 198 -13.48 2.43 9.76
C LEU A 198 -13.07 1.35 10.78
N THR A 199 -12.94 1.74 12.06
CA THR A 199 -12.62 0.82 13.16
C THR A 199 -13.74 -0.19 13.39
N HIS A 200 -15.00 0.24 13.34
CA HIS A 200 -16.19 -0.61 13.43
C HIS A 200 -16.14 -1.75 12.40
N VAL A 201 -15.89 -1.41 11.13
CA VAL A 201 -15.73 -2.41 10.05
C VAL A 201 -14.60 -3.39 10.35
N ARG A 202 -13.39 -2.89 10.63
CA ARG A 202 -12.20 -3.73 10.85
C ARG A 202 -12.33 -4.62 12.08
N SER A 203 -12.95 -4.14 13.16
CA SER A 203 -13.17 -4.95 14.36
C SER A 203 -14.08 -6.15 14.13
N ARG A 204 -15.05 -6.02 13.21
CA ARG A 204 -16.06 -7.05 12.93
C ARG A 204 -15.67 -8.00 11.79
N HIS A 205 -14.95 -7.49 10.79
CA HIS A 205 -14.60 -8.23 9.57
C HIS A 205 -13.10 -8.48 9.39
N GLY A 206 -12.26 -7.96 10.28
CA GLY A 206 -10.79 -8.02 10.20
C GLY A 206 -10.19 -6.97 9.26
N THR A 207 -10.69 -6.90 8.01
CA THR A 207 -10.20 -5.97 6.98
C THR A 207 -11.37 -5.29 6.25
N MET A 208 -11.08 -4.18 5.58
CA MET A 208 -12.08 -3.50 4.74
C MET A 208 -12.53 -4.38 3.57
N THR A 209 -11.59 -5.08 2.94
CA THR A 209 -11.88 -5.98 1.81
C THR A 209 -12.75 -7.17 2.23
N ASN A 210 -12.58 -7.71 3.44
CA ASN A 210 -13.44 -8.76 3.98
C ASN A 210 -14.87 -8.29 4.21
N TYR A 211 -15.05 -7.06 4.70
CA TYR A 211 -16.38 -6.45 4.80
C TYR A 211 -17.03 -6.34 3.40
N LEU A 212 -16.33 -5.77 2.43
CA LEU A 212 -16.87 -5.62 1.08
C LEU A 212 -17.21 -6.97 0.43
N ARG A 213 -16.35 -7.99 0.59
CA ARG A 213 -16.63 -9.36 0.13
C ARG A 213 -17.86 -9.96 0.79
N ALA A 214 -18.02 -9.78 2.10
CA ALA A 214 -19.20 -10.25 2.83
C ALA A 214 -20.51 -9.59 2.34
N GLN A 215 -20.41 -8.38 1.77
CA GLN A 215 -21.52 -7.64 1.16
C GLN A 215 -21.67 -7.90 -0.35
N GLY A 216 -20.86 -8.78 -0.94
CA GLY A 216 -20.96 -9.19 -2.35
C GLY A 216 -20.01 -8.49 -3.33
N PHE A 217 -19.01 -7.75 -2.86
CA PHE A 217 -17.95 -7.17 -3.71
C PHE A 217 -16.91 -8.23 -4.08
N THR A 218 -16.74 -8.48 -5.36
CA THR A 218 -15.89 -9.57 -5.86
C THR A 218 -14.42 -9.17 -5.98
N ASP A 219 -13.52 -10.15 -6.12
CA ASP A 219 -12.11 -9.87 -6.40
C ASP A 219 -11.91 -9.16 -7.75
N THR A 220 -12.79 -9.42 -8.73
CA THR A 220 -12.83 -8.68 -10.00
C THR A 220 -13.20 -7.21 -9.79
N ASP A 221 -14.19 -6.94 -8.94
CA ASP A 221 -14.56 -5.55 -8.59
C ASP A 221 -13.40 -4.83 -7.89
N LEU A 222 -12.72 -5.49 -6.95
CA LEU A 222 -11.56 -4.93 -6.25
C LEU A 222 -10.38 -4.66 -7.20
N ALA A 223 -10.11 -5.57 -8.13
CA ALA A 223 -9.08 -5.37 -9.15
C ALA A 223 -9.41 -4.18 -10.07
N ALA A 224 -10.67 -4.02 -10.47
CA ALA A 224 -11.14 -2.88 -11.25
C ALA A 224 -11.01 -1.56 -10.46
N LEU A 225 -11.39 -1.57 -9.18
CA LEU A 225 -11.27 -0.40 -8.30
C LEU A 225 -9.81 0.03 -8.12
N ARG A 226 -8.91 -0.92 -7.88
CA ARG A 226 -7.46 -0.66 -7.80
C ARG A 226 -6.92 -0.10 -9.12
N THR A 227 -7.33 -0.67 -10.25
CA THR A 227 -6.89 -0.20 -11.58
C THR A 227 -7.34 1.24 -11.84
N ARG A 228 -8.53 1.63 -11.35
CA ARG A 228 -9.04 2.99 -11.46
C ARG A 228 -8.30 3.97 -10.55
N LEU A 229 -8.18 3.60 -9.27
CA LEU A 229 -7.77 4.56 -8.24
C LEU A 229 -6.27 4.62 -8.03
N LEU A 230 -5.51 3.59 -8.38
CA LEU A 230 -4.09 3.50 -8.06
C LEU A 230 -3.21 3.69 -9.29
N ASP A 231 -2.15 4.48 -9.13
CA ASP A 231 -1.16 4.66 -10.19
C ASP A 231 -0.47 3.31 -10.49
N ALA A 232 -0.13 3.07 -11.75
CA ALA A 232 0.64 1.91 -12.16
C ALA A 232 2.12 2.11 -11.81
N THR A 233 2.41 2.29 -10.53
CA THR A 233 3.79 2.40 -10.06
C THR A 233 4.40 1.01 -9.92
N THR A 234 5.64 0.91 -10.36
CA THR A 234 6.51 -0.22 -10.04
C THR A 234 7.41 0.18 -8.89
N LEU A 235 7.81 -0.79 -8.06
CA LEU A 235 8.88 -0.62 -7.09
C LEU A 235 10.14 -1.32 -7.63
N THR A 236 11.23 -0.60 -7.79
CA THR A 236 12.55 -1.15 -8.12
C THR A 236 13.37 -1.26 -6.84
N VAL A 237 13.59 -2.48 -6.37
CA VAL A 237 14.38 -2.82 -5.18
C VAL A 237 15.81 -3.17 -5.57
N LEU A 238 16.78 -2.51 -4.95
CA LEU A 238 18.16 -3.01 -4.89
C LEU A 238 18.24 -3.99 -3.72
N HIS A 239 18.31 -5.28 -4.01
CA HIS A 239 18.30 -6.34 -3.01
C HIS A 239 19.72 -6.88 -2.78
N LEU A 240 20.22 -6.66 -1.58
CA LEU A 240 21.52 -7.13 -1.08
C LEU A 240 21.29 -8.22 -0.04
N SER A 241 22.24 -9.12 0.11
CA SER A 241 22.17 -10.19 1.11
C SER A 241 23.58 -10.65 1.50
N ASP A 242 23.69 -11.23 2.70
CA ASP A 242 24.85 -11.99 3.17
C ASP A 242 26.16 -11.21 2.99
N VAL A 243 26.24 -10.06 3.69
CA VAL A 243 27.39 -9.13 3.62
C VAL A 243 28.62 -9.72 4.30
N HIS A 244 28.43 -10.41 5.42
CA HIS A 244 29.48 -10.96 6.29
C HIS A 244 30.64 -10.00 6.54
N ALA A 245 30.33 -8.78 6.98
CA ALA A 245 31.32 -7.86 7.50
C ALA A 245 32.03 -8.47 8.72
N SER A 246 33.32 -8.18 8.83
CA SER A 246 34.19 -8.66 9.91
C SER A 246 35.15 -7.55 10.28
N ALA A 247 35.20 -7.21 11.57
CA ALA A 247 36.06 -6.14 12.07
C ALA A 247 37.52 -6.56 12.31
N SER A 248 37.80 -7.86 12.43
CA SER A 248 39.13 -8.38 12.81
C SER A 248 40.00 -8.71 11.59
N ALA A 249 39.42 -9.36 10.58
CA ALA A 249 40.09 -9.73 9.34
C ALA A 249 39.07 -10.00 8.23
N PRO A 250 39.45 -9.86 6.94
CA PRO A 250 38.60 -10.26 5.83
C PRO A 250 38.14 -11.72 5.94
N LEU A 251 36.89 -11.99 5.59
CA LEU A 251 36.34 -13.35 5.54
C LEU A 251 37.14 -14.20 4.54
N HIS A 252 37.47 -15.44 4.92
CA HIS A 252 38.38 -16.32 4.16
C HIS A 252 39.70 -15.63 3.72
N SER A 253 40.15 -14.65 4.51
CA SER A 253 41.34 -13.83 4.26
C SER A 253 41.31 -13.00 2.96
N ARG A 254 40.15 -12.87 2.30
CA ARG A 254 40.01 -12.19 1.00
C ARG A 254 38.78 -11.29 0.87
N VAL A 255 37.71 -11.60 1.60
CA VAL A 255 36.40 -10.98 1.42
C VAL A 255 36.20 -9.84 2.43
N ASP A 256 36.13 -8.61 1.92
CA ASP A 256 35.72 -7.43 2.69
C ASP A 256 34.28 -7.06 2.31
N GLY A 257 33.34 -7.43 3.20
CA GLY A 257 31.91 -7.17 3.00
C GLY A 257 31.56 -5.69 2.88
N ILE A 258 32.17 -4.83 3.70
CA ILE A 258 31.92 -3.38 3.70
C ILE A 258 32.40 -2.76 2.39
N ALA A 259 33.60 -3.14 1.92
CA ALA A 259 34.10 -2.67 0.63
C ALA A 259 33.20 -3.13 -0.53
N ARG A 260 32.61 -4.32 -0.46
CA ARG A 260 31.67 -4.80 -1.50
C ARG A 260 30.36 -4.03 -1.52
N VAL A 261 29.82 -3.64 -0.37
CA VAL A 261 28.65 -2.76 -0.30
C VAL A 261 28.93 -1.43 -1.02
N ARG A 262 30.11 -0.82 -0.79
CA ARG A 262 30.50 0.41 -1.51
C ARG A 262 30.61 0.21 -3.02
N ARG A 263 31.18 -0.92 -3.45
CA ARG A 263 31.29 -1.26 -4.89
C ARG A 263 29.92 -1.46 -5.55
N VAL A 264 28.91 -1.93 -4.81
CA VAL A 264 27.54 -2.01 -5.33
C VAL A 264 27.02 -0.60 -5.64
N ALA A 265 27.22 0.36 -4.74
CA ALA A 265 26.83 1.75 -4.98
C ALA A 265 27.48 2.30 -6.26
N ASP A 266 28.79 2.12 -6.43
CA ASP A 266 29.53 2.55 -7.61
C ASP A 266 28.97 1.92 -8.91
N ARG A 267 28.61 0.63 -8.84
CA ARG A 267 28.04 -0.11 -9.97
C ARG A 267 26.63 0.36 -10.33
N VAL A 268 25.79 0.64 -9.34
CA VAL A 268 24.42 1.12 -9.56
C VAL A 268 24.44 2.54 -10.14
N GLU A 269 25.25 3.44 -9.59
CA GLU A 269 25.39 4.82 -10.08
C GLU A 269 25.91 4.89 -11.52
N SER A 270 26.87 4.02 -11.87
CA SER A 270 27.40 3.92 -13.25
C SER A 270 26.46 3.26 -14.24
N SER A 271 25.30 2.74 -13.78
CA SER A 271 24.26 2.15 -14.61
C SER A 271 23.07 3.10 -14.82
N THR A 272 22.11 2.69 -15.64
CA THR A 272 20.80 3.36 -15.77
C THR A 272 19.77 2.88 -14.73
N LEU A 273 20.15 1.94 -13.85
CA LEU A 273 19.29 1.42 -12.81
C LEU A 273 19.09 2.49 -11.73
N ARG A 274 17.84 2.72 -11.33
CA ARG A 274 17.47 3.66 -10.27
C ARG A 274 16.60 2.89 -9.27
N PRO A 275 17.16 2.47 -8.12
CA PRO A 275 16.36 1.82 -7.10
C PRO A 275 15.53 2.85 -6.33
N ASP A 276 14.31 2.46 -5.99
CA ASP A 276 13.38 3.22 -5.15
C ASP A 276 13.56 2.88 -3.67
N VAL A 277 14.17 1.73 -3.38
CA VAL A 277 14.52 1.25 -2.03
C VAL A 277 15.67 0.25 -2.10
N VAL A 278 16.52 0.25 -1.07
CA VAL A 278 17.51 -0.81 -0.83
C VAL A 278 16.99 -1.75 0.25
N VAL A 279 17.05 -3.06 0.01
CA VAL A 279 16.68 -4.08 0.99
C VAL A 279 17.89 -4.98 1.24
N VAL A 280 18.27 -5.17 2.51
CA VAL A 280 19.40 -6.01 2.91
C VAL A 280 18.90 -7.19 3.76
N THR A 281 18.94 -8.40 3.21
CA THR A 281 18.35 -9.61 3.80
C THR A 281 19.31 -10.45 4.64
N GLY A 282 19.85 -9.87 5.71
CA GLY A 282 20.54 -10.62 6.77
C GLY A 282 21.99 -11.00 6.49
N ASP A 283 22.57 -11.67 7.50
CA ASP A 283 23.98 -12.05 7.62
C ASP A 283 24.92 -10.87 7.38
N LEU A 284 24.67 -9.79 8.13
CA LEU A 284 25.42 -8.56 7.99
C LEU A 284 26.81 -8.67 8.59
N SER A 285 26.92 -9.18 9.82
CA SER A 285 28.19 -9.47 10.49
C SER A 285 28.45 -10.97 10.46
N HIS A 286 29.70 -11.38 10.21
CA HIS A 286 30.06 -12.79 10.20
C HIS A 286 30.08 -13.44 11.60
N HIS A 287 30.44 -12.65 12.62
CA HIS A 287 30.61 -13.13 14.00
C HIS A 287 29.71 -12.40 15.01
N GLY A 288 28.79 -11.56 14.54
CA GLY A 288 27.96 -10.70 15.39
C GLY A 288 28.79 -9.73 16.26
N ASP A 289 29.98 -9.33 15.79
CA ASP A 289 30.90 -8.51 16.58
C ASP A 289 30.41 -7.06 16.71
N GLY A 290 30.66 -6.45 17.88
CA GLY A 290 30.11 -5.14 18.22
C GLY A 290 30.63 -3.98 17.36
N SER A 291 31.80 -4.12 16.76
CA SER A 291 32.42 -3.11 15.88
C SER A 291 31.88 -3.14 14.45
N SER A 292 31.40 -4.30 13.97
CA SER A 292 30.85 -4.44 12.63
C SER A 292 29.56 -3.64 12.44
N TYR A 293 28.66 -3.60 13.43
CA TYR A 293 27.36 -2.92 13.29
C TYR A 293 27.46 -1.40 13.08
N PRO A 294 28.29 -0.63 13.83
CA PRO A 294 28.52 0.78 13.52
C PRO A 294 29.10 1.01 12.12
N ALA A 295 30.01 0.16 11.66
CA ALA A 295 30.57 0.26 10.31
C ALA A 295 29.53 -0.04 9.23
N LEU A 296 28.68 -1.04 9.45
CA LEU A 296 27.54 -1.37 8.60
C LEU A 296 26.53 -0.21 8.52
N ALA A 297 26.20 0.39 9.67
CA ALA A 297 25.32 1.56 9.71
C ALA A 297 25.90 2.72 8.89
N SER A 298 27.20 3.02 9.05
CA SER A 298 27.88 4.05 8.27
C SER A 298 27.81 3.79 6.77
N VAL A 299 28.05 2.56 6.30
CA VAL A 299 28.01 2.26 4.85
C VAL A 299 26.59 2.23 4.30
N PHE A 300 25.58 1.88 5.12
CA PHE A 300 24.17 1.96 4.71
C PHE A 300 23.66 3.39 4.66
N ASP A 301 24.13 4.27 5.55
CA ASP A 301 23.86 5.71 5.46
C ASP A 301 24.55 6.34 4.24
N GLU A 302 25.78 5.93 3.91
CA GLU A 302 26.44 6.28 2.66
C GLU A 302 25.58 5.86 1.45
N LEU A 303 25.07 4.62 1.43
CA LEU A 303 24.17 4.13 0.38
C LEU A 303 22.89 4.96 0.27
N ARG A 304 22.23 5.25 1.40
CA ARG A 304 21.03 6.08 1.45
C ARG A 304 21.28 7.46 0.83
N GLY A 305 22.39 8.10 1.20
CA GLY A 305 22.76 9.42 0.68
C GLY A 305 23.10 9.41 -0.82
N ARG A 306 23.83 8.39 -1.27
CA ARG A 306 24.25 8.24 -2.67
C ARG A 306 23.09 7.91 -3.62
N LEU A 307 22.21 6.99 -3.21
CA LEU A 307 21.13 6.50 -4.05
C LEU A 307 19.81 7.27 -3.87
N GLY A 308 19.70 8.11 -2.83
CA GLY A 308 18.53 8.94 -2.57
C GLY A 308 17.27 8.16 -2.22
N CYS A 309 17.41 6.92 -1.73
CA CYS A 309 16.30 6.03 -1.39
C CYS A 309 16.48 5.43 0.01
N PRO A 310 15.39 5.00 0.68
CA PRO A 310 15.47 4.35 1.98
C PRO A 310 16.21 3.01 1.91
N VAL A 311 16.81 2.64 3.04
CA VAL A 311 17.50 1.36 3.25
C VAL A 311 16.77 0.59 4.35
N VAL A 312 16.26 -0.58 4.01
CA VAL A 312 15.55 -1.51 4.90
C VAL A 312 16.45 -2.72 5.15
N VAL A 313 16.63 -3.09 6.41
CA VAL A 313 17.62 -4.08 6.83
C VAL A 313 16.97 -5.09 7.78
N VAL A 314 17.22 -6.38 7.57
CA VAL A 314 16.78 -7.46 8.46
C VAL A 314 17.98 -8.29 8.92
N PRO A 315 17.91 -8.95 10.10
CA PRO A 315 19.01 -9.76 10.60
C PRO A 315 19.03 -11.15 9.95
N GLY A 316 20.22 -11.76 9.87
CA GLY A 316 20.38 -13.19 9.56
C GLY A 316 20.88 -14.00 10.75
N ASN A 317 21.11 -15.30 10.55
CA ASN A 317 21.52 -16.20 11.65
C ASN A 317 22.93 -15.93 12.17
N HIS A 318 23.78 -15.24 11.43
CA HIS A 318 25.10 -14.79 11.91
C HIS A 318 25.04 -13.50 12.73
N ASP A 319 23.93 -12.77 12.67
CA ASP A 319 23.79 -11.52 13.40
C ASP A 319 23.42 -11.76 14.88
N GLU A 320 24.06 -11.01 15.80
CA GLU A 320 23.70 -11.05 17.21
C GLU A 320 22.45 -10.17 17.44
N PRO A 321 21.31 -10.74 17.88
CA PRO A 321 20.02 -10.05 17.86
C PRO A 321 19.99 -8.73 18.64
N ARG A 322 20.64 -8.67 19.81
CA ARG A 322 20.58 -7.47 20.66
C ARG A 322 21.37 -6.31 20.06
N ARG A 323 22.57 -6.58 19.54
CA ARG A 323 23.42 -5.60 18.89
C ARG A 323 22.83 -5.12 17.57
N PHE A 324 22.28 -6.03 16.77
CA PHE A 324 21.55 -5.68 15.56
C PHE A 324 20.40 -4.72 15.89
N ALA A 325 19.52 -5.11 16.81
CA ALA A 325 18.32 -4.33 17.15
C ALA A 325 18.66 -2.96 17.75
N ALA A 326 19.78 -2.85 18.47
CA ALA A 326 20.26 -1.57 19.02
C ALA A 326 20.66 -0.55 17.93
N VAL A 327 21.02 -1.01 16.73
CA VAL A 327 21.48 -0.16 15.63
C VAL A 327 20.40 0.03 14.56
N PHE A 328 19.72 -1.05 14.17
CA PHE A 328 18.77 -1.03 13.03
C PHE A 328 17.30 -1.15 13.44
N GLY A 329 17.00 -1.38 14.72
CA GLY A 329 15.65 -1.69 15.19
C GLY A 329 15.22 -3.12 14.84
N ARG A 330 13.92 -3.41 15.01
CA ARG A 330 13.29 -4.70 14.67
C ARG A 330 12.11 -4.48 13.73
N ASN A 331 11.90 -5.42 12.82
CA ASN A 331 10.79 -5.45 11.86
C ASN A 331 10.46 -4.09 11.22
N PRO A 332 11.42 -3.45 10.51
CA PRO A 332 11.20 -2.15 9.92
C PRO A 332 10.05 -2.17 8.89
N VAL A 333 9.27 -1.10 8.85
CA VAL A 333 8.19 -0.90 7.87
C VAL A 333 8.42 0.41 7.12
N GLU A 334 8.56 0.35 5.81
CA GLU A 334 8.82 1.49 4.94
C GLU A 334 7.74 1.59 3.84
N HIS A 335 7.37 2.81 3.43
CA HIS A 335 6.37 3.02 2.38
C HIS A 335 6.96 3.80 1.21
N VAL A 336 6.98 3.21 0.01
CA VAL A 336 7.61 3.78 -1.18
C VAL A 336 6.69 3.60 -2.39
N HIS A 337 6.35 4.69 -3.09
CA HIS A 337 5.48 4.67 -4.27
C HIS A 337 4.17 3.88 -4.09
N GLY A 338 3.59 3.90 -2.89
CA GLY A 338 2.38 3.16 -2.53
C GLY A 338 2.59 1.67 -2.25
N PHE A 339 3.83 1.16 -2.33
CA PHE A 339 4.18 -0.14 -1.78
C PHE A 339 4.54 0.00 -0.31
N ARG A 340 4.34 -1.09 0.44
CA ARG A 340 4.88 -1.25 1.78
C ARG A 340 5.99 -2.30 1.76
N VAL A 341 7.12 -2.03 2.39
CA VAL A 341 8.23 -2.99 2.57
C VAL A 341 8.31 -3.32 4.05
N ILE A 342 8.13 -4.60 4.40
CA ILE A 342 8.16 -5.08 5.79
C ILE A 342 9.37 -5.98 5.96
N GLY A 343 10.25 -5.64 6.91
CA GLY A 343 11.27 -6.56 7.40
C GLY A 343 10.69 -7.53 8.43
N LEU A 344 11.07 -8.81 8.36
CA LEU A 344 10.69 -9.84 9.31
C LEU A 344 11.94 -10.54 9.85
N ASP A 345 12.09 -10.52 11.17
CA ASP A 345 13.17 -11.22 11.85
C ASP A 345 12.98 -12.74 11.76
N THR A 346 13.96 -13.40 11.14
CA THR A 346 14.03 -14.85 11.03
C THR A 346 15.38 -15.38 11.55
N ALA A 347 16.17 -14.58 12.25
CA ALA A 347 17.56 -14.91 12.62
C ALA A 347 17.69 -16.22 13.41
N ALA A 348 16.65 -16.60 14.16
CA ALA A 348 16.59 -17.87 14.89
C ALA A 348 16.26 -19.10 14.03
N GLY A 349 16.08 -18.94 12.71
CA GLY A 349 15.63 -19.99 11.78
C GLY A 349 14.10 -20.20 11.79
N SER A 350 13.36 -19.46 12.61
CA SER A 350 11.90 -19.49 12.72
C SER A 350 11.37 -18.08 13.00
N VAL A 351 10.07 -17.86 12.82
CA VAL A 351 9.42 -16.59 13.19
C VAL A 351 8.82 -16.71 14.59
N SER A 352 9.04 -15.71 15.45
CA SER A 352 8.42 -15.70 16.79
C SER A 352 6.92 -15.41 16.70
N ARG A 353 6.15 -15.87 17.70
CA ARG A 353 4.71 -15.57 17.77
C ARG A 353 4.43 -14.07 17.84
N GLU A 354 5.27 -13.32 18.56
CA GLU A 354 5.18 -11.87 18.66
C GLU A 354 5.35 -11.21 17.28
N ASP A 355 6.37 -11.62 16.52
CA ASP A 355 6.62 -11.07 15.18
C ASP A 355 5.51 -11.48 14.18
N LEU A 356 4.95 -12.69 14.29
CA LEU A 356 3.78 -13.10 13.50
C LEU A 356 2.54 -12.25 13.83
N ASP A 357 2.30 -11.93 15.10
CA ASP A 357 1.16 -11.11 15.51
C ASP A 357 1.32 -9.65 15.07
N LEU A 358 2.54 -9.10 15.13
CA LEU A 358 2.88 -7.80 14.56
C LEU A 358 2.67 -7.78 13.04
N LEU A 359 3.19 -8.78 12.33
CA LEU A 359 3.00 -8.92 10.88
C LEU A 359 1.51 -8.98 10.51
N ARG A 360 0.72 -9.78 11.22
CA ARG A 360 -0.74 -9.86 11.02
C ARG A 360 -1.40 -8.51 11.23
N SER A 361 -0.99 -7.77 12.27
CA SER A 361 -1.52 -6.43 12.55
C SER A 361 -1.24 -5.47 11.41
N GLU A 362 -0.02 -5.42 10.90
CA GLU A 362 0.37 -4.57 9.77
C GLU A 362 -0.41 -4.93 8.49
N LEU A 363 -0.57 -6.23 8.21
CA LEU A 363 -1.27 -6.73 7.02
C LEU A 363 -2.80 -6.61 7.08
N ARG A 364 -3.40 -6.16 8.20
CA ARG A 364 -4.86 -5.90 8.27
C ARG A 364 -5.33 -4.83 7.31
N SER A 365 -4.48 -3.84 7.06
CA SER A 365 -4.72 -2.81 6.06
C SER A 365 -3.77 -3.08 4.89
N PRO A 366 -4.28 -3.35 3.68
CA PRO A 366 -3.41 -3.54 2.52
C PRO A 366 -2.70 -2.23 2.17
N ALA A 367 -1.51 -2.30 1.57
CA ALA A 367 -0.88 -1.15 0.95
C ALA A 367 -1.43 -0.97 -0.49
N PRO A 368 -1.43 0.26 -1.05
CA PRO A 368 -1.99 0.51 -2.37
C PRO A 368 -1.46 -0.43 -3.46
N ASN A 369 -0.16 -0.49 -3.61
CA ASN A 369 0.48 -1.28 -4.66
C ASN A 369 0.97 -2.65 -4.18
N GLY A 370 0.57 -3.04 -2.96
CA GLY A 370 0.95 -4.29 -2.33
C GLY A 370 2.16 -4.18 -1.41
N THR A 371 2.47 -5.30 -0.78
CA THR A 371 3.52 -5.40 0.24
C THR A 371 4.67 -6.30 -0.23
N VAL A 372 5.91 -5.87 -0.02
CA VAL A 372 7.12 -6.68 -0.19
C VAL A 372 7.59 -7.11 1.20
N LEU A 373 7.68 -8.41 1.43
CA LEU A 373 8.21 -8.96 2.68
C LEU A 373 9.69 -9.28 2.51
N ALA A 374 10.54 -8.76 3.40
CA ALA A 374 11.97 -9.03 3.43
C ALA A 374 12.30 -9.85 4.68
N LEU A 375 13.00 -10.97 4.51
CA LEU A 375 13.42 -11.86 5.58
C LEU A 375 14.76 -12.50 5.23
N HIS A 376 15.38 -13.25 6.12
CA HIS A 376 16.65 -13.92 5.83
C HIS A 376 16.45 -15.36 5.35
N HIS A 377 15.79 -16.21 6.15
CA HIS A 377 15.60 -17.63 5.82
C HIS A 377 14.43 -17.84 4.84
N PRO A 378 14.67 -18.32 3.61
CA PRO A 378 13.61 -18.49 2.62
C PRO A 378 12.52 -19.46 3.12
N PRO A 379 11.22 -19.18 2.92
CA PRO A 379 10.13 -20.10 3.27
C PRO A 379 9.90 -21.18 2.20
N VAL A 380 10.90 -21.41 1.34
CA VAL A 380 10.86 -22.39 0.25
C VAL A 380 12.10 -23.29 0.35
N PRO A 381 11.94 -24.62 0.24
CA PRO A 381 13.08 -25.52 0.28
C PRO A 381 13.96 -25.35 -0.95
N SER A 382 15.27 -25.50 -0.76
CA SER A 382 16.21 -25.54 -1.89
C SER A 382 16.24 -26.93 -2.52
N PRO A 383 16.24 -27.05 -3.86
CA PRO A 383 16.47 -28.33 -4.54
C PRO A 383 17.94 -28.79 -4.45
N ALA A 384 18.87 -27.91 -4.06
CA ALA A 384 20.27 -28.25 -3.91
C ALA A 384 20.51 -29.01 -2.61
N ALA A 385 21.14 -30.19 -2.69
CA ALA A 385 21.31 -31.08 -1.55
C ALA A 385 22.13 -30.46 -0.39
N THR A 386 23.07 -29.57 -0.71
CA THR A 386 23.90 -28.86 0.29
C THR A 386 23.13 -27.78 1.07
N LEU A 387 21.97 -27.37 0.57
CA LEU A 387 21.11 -26.32 1.13
C LEU A 387 19.79 -26.84 1.68
N ALA A 388 19.42 -28.08 1.37
CA ALA A 388 18.19 -28.70 1.84
C ALA A 388 18.12 -28.76 3.38
N GLY A 389 16.98 -28.40 3.96
CA GLY A 389 16.75 -28.38 5.40
C GLY A 389 17.30 -27.13 6.11
N ARG A 390 17.74 -26.12 5.35
CA ARG A 390 18.19 -24.81 5.87
C ARG A 390 17.19 -23.69 5.62
N GLU A 391 16.07 -23.99 4.97
CA GLU A 391 14.92 -23.10 4.85
C GLU A 391 14.31 -22.74 6.22
N LEU A 392 13.41 -21.75 6.21
CA LEU A 392 12.66 -21.34 7.39
C LEU A 392 11.92 -22.54 8.02
N ALA A 393 12.07 -22.72 9.33
CA ALA A 393 11.33 -23.72 10.09
C ALA A 393 9.86 -23.29 10.29
N ALA A 394 8.96 -24.28 10.33
CA ALA A 394 7.51 -24.10 10.47
C ALA A 394 6.92 -23.05 9.50
N PRO A 395 7.23 -23.11 8.19
CA PRO A 395 6.79 -22.08 7.26
C PRO A 395 5.25 -21.99 7.17
N GLU A 396 4.52 -23.05 7.49
CA GLU A 396 3.05 -23.05 7.57
C GLU A 396 2.48 -21.96 8.48
N GLU A 397 3.15 -21.59 9.58
CA GLU A 397 2.68 -20.50 10.45
C GLU A 397 2.76 -19.14 9.76
N LEU A 398 3.81 -18.93 8.97
CA LEU A 398 3.96 -17.76 8.12
C LEU A 398 2.91 -17.78 6.99
N ALA A 399 2.65 -18.93 6.36
CA ALA A 399 1.60 -19.04 5.34
C ALA A 399 0.24 -18.60 5.88
N VAL A 400 -0.12 -18.99 7.11
CA VAL A 400 -1.34 -18.55 7.78
C VAL A 400 -1.35 -17.04 8.02
N ALA A 401 -0.22 -16.44 8.42
CA ALA A 401 -0.13 -14.99 8.61
C ALA A 401 -0.24 -14.20 7.29
N LEU A 402 0.20 -14.77 6.16
CA LEU A 402 0.16 -14.15 4.85
C LEU A 402 -1.16 -14.40 4.08
N ALA A 403 -1.99 -15.34 4.53
CA ALA A 403 -3.20 -15.74 3.83
C ALA A 403 -4.16 -14.54 3.61
N GLY A 404 -4.50 -14.28 2.34
CA GLY A 404 -5.42 -13.21 1.96
C GLY A 404 -4.86 -11.79 2.10
N SER A 405 -3.57 -11.65 2.40
CA SER A 405 -2.87 -10.36 2.47
C SER A 405 -2.57 -9.78 1.07
N ASP A 406 -2.00 -8.58 1.04
CA ASP A 406 -1.55 -7.89 -0.16
C ASP A 406 -0.06 -8.12 -0.48
N VAL A 407 0.58 -9.14 0.10
CA VAL A 407 2.00 -9.42 -0.14
C VAL A 407 2.21 -9.91 -1.59
N VAL A 408 3.01 -9.17 -2.36
CA VAL A 408 3.29 -9.42 -3.79
C VAL A 408 4.64 -10.11 -4.03
N ALA A 409 5.57 -10.03 -3.07
CA ALA A 409 6.89 -10.63 -3.17
C ALA A 409 7.48 -10.94 -1.79
N ILE A 410 8.27 -12.01 -1.69
CA ILE A 410 9.14 -12.29 -0.55
C ILE A 410 10.60 -12.23 -1.03
N LEU A 411 11.42 -11.39 -0.39
CA LEU A 411 12.85 -11.29 -0.61
C LEU A 411 13.59 -11.99 0.54
N ALA A 412 14.51 -12.89 0.18
CA ALA A 412 15.24 -13.71 1.14
C ALA A 412 16.75 -13.77 0.83
N GLY A 413 17.53 -14.31 1.76
CA GLY A 413 18.98 -14.49 1.68
C GLY A 413 19.41 -15.91 2.00
N HIS A 414 20.47 -16.06 2.82
CA HIS A 414 20.86 -17.30 3.51
C HIS A 414 21.51 -18.39 2.64
N PHE A 415 21.03 -18.60 1.42
CA PHE A 415 21.53 -19.69 0.57
C PHE A 415 22.83 -19.37 -0.18
N HIS A 416 23.28 -18.11 -0.16
CA HIS A 416 24.44 -17.66 -0.92
C HIS A 416 24.36 -17.99 -2.42
N HIS A 417 23.15 -18.16 -2.94
CA HIS A 417 22.89 -18.58 -4.31
C HIS A 417 21.52 -18.02 -4.75
N PRO A 418 21.42 -17.35 -5.92
CA PRO A 418 20.14 -16.86 -6.40
C PRO A 418 19.16 -18.00 -6.64
N MET A 419 17.97 -17.90 -6.05
CA MET A 419 16.91 -18.88 -6.25
C MET A 419 15.58 -18.17 -6.38
N SER A 420 14.68 -18.73 -7.19
CA SER A 420 13.29 -18.30 -7.22
C SER A 420 12.37 -19.46 -6.84
N GLY A 421 11.24 -19.14 -6.23
CA GLY A 421 10.22 -20.11 -5.84
C GLY A 421 8.86 -19.44 -5.65
N VAL A 422 7.89 -20.21 -5.20
CA VAL A 422 6.55 -19.71 -4.85
C VAL A 422 6.17 -20.29 -3.48
N PHE A 423 5.72 -19.41 -2.58
CA PHE A 423 5.30 -19.78 -1.24
C PHE A 423 3.90 -19.24 -0.96
N ALA A 424 2.93 -20.10 -0.64
CA ALA A 424 1.53 -19.71 -0.43
C ALA A 424 0.93 -18.84 -1.57
N GLY A 425 1.36 -19.10 -2.82
CA GLY A 425 0.97 -18.31 -4.00
C GLY A 425 1.75 -17.01 -4.22
N ILE A 426 2.70 -16.69 -3.35
CA ILE A 426 3.52 -15.47 -3.40
C ILE A 426 4.89 -15.80 -4.02
N PRO A 427 5.37 -15.05 -5.03
CA PRO A 427 6.72 -15.18 -5.55
C PRO A 427 7.79 -14.95 -4.48
N VAL A 428 8.78 -15.84 -4.43
CA VAL A 428 9.95 -15.73 -3.56
C VAL A 428 11.20 -15.54 -4.40
N TRP A 429 12.00 -14.53 -4.07
CA TRP A 429 13.33 -14.32 -4.62
C TRP A 429 14.38 -14.39 -3.51
N VAL A 430 15.21 -15.42 -3.58
CA VAL A 430 16.41 -15.56 -2.75
C VAL A 430 17.55 -14.86 -3.47
N GLY A 431 18.10 -13.83 -2.84
CA GLY A 431 19.22 -13.08 -3.37
C GLY A 431 20.50 -13.91 -3.37
N GLY A 432 21.41 -13.57 -4.28
CA GLY A 432 22.79 -14.00 -4.15
C GLY A 432 23.50 -13.27 -2.99
N SER A 433 24.68 -13.77 -2.62
CA SER A 433 25.46 -13.23 -1.52
C SER A 433 26.50 -12.20 -2.00
N LEU A 434 26.70 -11.16 -1.20
CA LEU A 434 27.84 -10.25 -1.36
C LEU A 434 29.15 -10.85 -0.84
N ALA A 435 29.13 -11.91 -0.03
CA ALA A 435 30.33 -12.55 0.49
C ALA A 435 30.91 -13.61 -0.45
N TYR A 436 30.11 -14.54 -0.96
CA TYR A 436 30.57 -15.56 -1.93
C TYR A 436 29.37 -16.31 -2.53
N LEU A 437 29.53 -16.84 -3.73
CA LEU A 437 28.52 -17.71 -4.37
C LEU A 437 28.74 -19.15 -3.93
N GLN A 438 27.72 -19.82 -3.39
CA GLN A 438 27.81 -21.23 -3.04
C GLN A 438 27.59 -22.13 -4.27
N ASP A 439 28.41 -23.18 -4.38
CA ASP A 439 28.22 -24.26 -5.36
C ASP A 439 27.06 -25.17 -4.96
N THR A 440 26.08 -25.29 -5.86
CA THR A 440 24.89 -26.13 -5.70
C THR A 440 24.99 -27.46 -6.43
N GLY A 441 26.05 -27.69 -7.22
CA GLY A 441 26.29 -28.94 -7.96
C GLY A 441 27.13 -29.99 -7.22
N THR A 442 27.70 -29.63 -6.07
CA THR A 442 28.57 -30.51 -5.27
C THR A 442 27.75 -31.48 -4.38
N PRO A 443 28.26 -32.69 -4.06
CA PRO A 443 27.61 -33.61 -3.12
C PRO A 443 27.29 -32.97 -1.75
N ALA A 444 26.28 -33.50 -1.06
CA ALA A 444 25.69 -32.90 0.15
C ALA A 444 26.63 -32.76 1.37
N ASP A 445 27.83 -33.36 1.33
CA ASP A 445 28.78 -33.40 2.44
C ASP A 445 29.82 -32.26 2.42
N THR A 446 29.84 -31.45 1.35
CA THR A 446 30.86 -30.42 1.14
C THR A 446 30.24 -29.09 0.71
N VAL A 447 30.61 -28.00 1.38
CA VAL A 447 30.26 -26.63 0.98
C VAL A 447 31.44 -26.00 0.26
N ILE A 448 31.24 -25.58 -0.99
CA ILE A 448 32.25 -24.88 -1.80
C ILE A 448 31.72 -23.47 -2.11
N GLY A 449 32.57 -22.46 -1.88
CA GLY A 449 32.27 -21.06 -2.19
C GLY A 449 33.19 -20.52 -3.29
N PHE A 450 32.62 -19.77 -4.22
CA PHE A 450 33.33 -19.04 -5.25
C PHE A 450 33.35 -17.54 -4.93
N ASP A 451 34.46 -16.89 -5.23
CA ASP A 451 34.57 -15.42 -5.14
C ASP A 451 33.84 -14.74 -6.30
N ALA A 452 32.51 -14.87 -6.30
CA ALA A 452 31.59 -14.34 -7.30
C ALA A 452 30.45 -13.57 -6.61
N PRO A 453 30.75 -12.44 -5.94
CA PRO A 453 29.74 -11.64 -5.26
C PRO A 453 28.69 -11.10 -6.23
N MET A 454 27.45 -11.02 -5.75
CA MET A 454 26.33 -10.55 -6.54
C MET A 454 25.26 -9.89 -5.69
N TYR A 455 24.46 -9.05 -6.34
CA TYR A 455 23.26 -8.45 -5.78
C TYR A 455 22.10 -8.68 -6.74
N SER A 456 20.88 -8.30 -6.38
CA SER A 456 19.73 -8.41 -7.27
C SER A 456 19.06 -7.06 -7.50
N MET A 457 18.55 -6.87 -8.72
CA MET A 457 17.57 -5.83 -9.01
C MET A 457 16.21 -6.51 -9.12
N VAL A 458 15.28 -6.17 -8.23
CA VAL A 458 13.94 -6.73 -8.22
C VAL A 458 12.94 -5.65 -8.58
N ARG A 459 12.05 -5.91 -9.53
CA ARG A 459 10.95 -5.02 -9.88
C ARG A 459 9.64 -5.65 -9.47
N CYS A 460 8.94 -4.99 -8.55
CA CYS A 460 7.63 -5.39 -8.09
C CYS A 460 6.55 -4.51 -8.74
N SER A 461 5.44 -5.12 -9.10
CA SER A 461 4.22 -4.47 -9.54
C SER A 461 3.02 -5.26 -9.05
N ARG A 462 1.83 -4.67 -9.11
CA ARG A 462 0.57 -5.41 -8.86
C ARG A 462 0.33 -6.61 -9.78
N HIS A 463 1.02 -6.65 -10.93
CA HIS A 463 0.82 -7.66 -11.98
C HIS A 463 1.88 -8.76 -11.95
N GLY A 464 2.94 -8.59 -11.16
CA GLY A 464 4.03 -9.55 -11.11
C GLY A 464 5.33 -8.96 -10.62
N VAL A 465 6.28 -9.87 -10.42
CA VAL A 465 7.63 -9.60 -9.93
C VAL A 465 8.63 -10.13 -10.93
N SER A 466 9.66 -9.36 -11.22
CA SER A 466 10.82 -9.82 -11.97
C SER A 466 12.09 -9.52 -11.19
N ALA A 467 13.07 -10.41 -11.28
CA ALA A 467 14.34 -10.26 -10.58
C ALA A 467 15.50 -10.56 -11.52
N LEU A 468 16.56 -9.79 -11.39
CA LEU A 468 17.79 -9.92 -12.15
C LEU A 468 18.96 -10.04 -11.17
N PRO A 469 19.64 -11.20 -11.09
CA PRO A 469 20.91 -11.29 -10.39
C PRO A 469 21.99 -10.55 -11.18
N VAL A 470 22.76 -9.72 -10.50
CA VAL A 470 23.82 -8.89 -11.08
C VAL A 470 25.14 -9.24 -10.41
N PRO A 471 26.10 -9.82 -11.15
CA PRO A 471 27.45 -9.99 -10.68
C PRO A 471 28.09 -8.64 -10.35
N LEU A 472 28.73 -8.54 -9.18
CA LEU A 472 29.46 -7.35 -8.76
C LEU A 472 30.77 -7.19 -9.56
N HIS A 473 31.28 -8.29 -10.12
CA HIS A 473 32.41 -8.30 -11.03
C HIS A 473 31.91 -8.36 -12.47
N THR A 474 32.50 -7.55 -13.35
CA THR A 474 32.23 -7.67 -14.79
C THR A 474 33.11 -8.79 -15.33
N PRO A 475 32.54 -9.89 -15.84
CA PRO A 475 33.33 -10.95 -16.47
C PRO A 475 33.99 -10.44 -17.75
N ASP A 476 34.96 -11.20 -18.26
CA ASP A 476 35.60 -10.89 -19.54
C ASP A 476 34.55 -10.77 -20.65
N VAL A 477 34.68 -9.71 -21.46
CA VAL A 477 33.70 -9.40 -22.50
C VAL A 477 33.85 -10.38 -23.66
N LEU A 478 32.85 -11.23 -23.87
CA LEU A 478 32.82 -12.15 -25.01
C LEU A 478 32.46 -11.43 -26.33
N PHE A 479 31.48 -10.52 -26.31
CA PHE A 479 31.11 -9.70 -27.45
C PHE A 479 30.44 -8.38 -27.01
N ARG A 480 30.40 -7.39 -27.90
CA ARG A 480 29.61 -6.16 -27.75
C ARG A 480 28.70 -6.00 -28.96
N SER A 481 27.40 -5.87 -28.73
CA SER A 481 26.42 -5.53 -29.75
C SER A 481 25.54 -4.40 -29.24
N ASN A 482 25.29 -3.38 -30.05
CA ASN A 482 24.31 -2.35 -29.73
C ASN A 482 22.93 -2.86 -30.16
N PRO A 483 22.01 -3.16 -29.22
CA PRO A 483 20.66 -3.55 -29.61
C PRO A 483 19.99 -2.39 -30.34
N THR A 484 19.68 -2.55 -31.62
CA THR A 484 18.71 -1.69 -32.28
C THR A 484 17.38 -1.87 -31.56
N LEU A 485 16.90 -0.83 -30.89
CA LEU A 485 15.55 -0.75 -30.35
C LEU A 485 14.55 -0.82 -31.51
N THR A 486 14.15 -2.01 -31.93
CA THR A 486 12.90 -2.19 -32.68
C THR A 486 11.76 -2.10 -31.68
N ALA A 487 11.43 -0.88 -31.27
CA ALA A 487 10.12 -0.60 -30.72
C ALA A 487 9.12 -0.76 -31.87
N ALA A 488 8.53 -1.94 -31.99
CA ALA A 488 7.33 -2.11 -32.80
C ALA A 488 6.23 -1.28 -32.15
N ALA A 489 5.90 -0.15 -32.77
CA ALA A 489 4.63 0.50 -32.55
C ALA A 489 3.54 -0.43 -33.11
N SER A 490 2.73 -1.00 -32.22
CA SER A 490 1.45 -1.61 -32.56
C SER A 490 0.48 -1.40 -31.42
#